data_AF-A0A0N4W6R9-F1
#
_entry.id   AF-A0A0N4W6R9-F1
#
_cell.length_a   1.000
_cell.length_b   1.000
_cell.length_c   1.000
_cell.angle_alpha   90.00
_cell.angle_beta   90.00
_cell.angle_gamma   90.00
#
_symmetry.space_group_name_H-M   'P 1'
#
loop_
_entity.id
_entity.type
_entity.pdbx_description
1 polymer ?
#
loop_
_entity_poly.entity_id
_entity_poly.type
_entity_poly.pdbx_seq_one_letter_code
_entity_poly.pdbx_strand_id
1 'polypeptide(L)'
;MMVIDTYANPQARKDVGNMFETNPNLLVLYGALCPVRYQREVRLYAYPSESPTYWFLLNRQKGWTPMVIAAQQGDSYDATTFLLALKLFFEETHLLKNEIDIEFGAESHMMHEIAKYLVESTNLQAGLRREHYVFYMTPDQMQNAQKVECAVPYGYEISDLTTDDAEKIHVASESKEPLETFRKRIQSLPSSCIRQTSSSRVISHELRSHCGAMVDQYTVPEHRRQGLGQTVEMILAQKIMR
;
A
#
# COMPACT_ATOMS: atom_id res chain seq x y z
N MET A 1 4.77 -23.00 9.27
CA MET A 1 4.17 -21.80 8.67
C MET A 1 3.31 -22.25 7.50
N MET A 2 2.15 -21.63 7.28
CA MET A 2 1.29 -21.92 6.14
C MET A 2 1.61 -20.94 5.01
N VAL A 3 1.81 -21.45 3.80
CA VAL A 3 1.95 -20.64 2.57
C VAL A 3 0.60 -20.61 1.87
N ILE A 4 0.08 -19.41 1.62
CA ILE A 4 -1.15 -19.21 0.84
C ILE A 4 -0.74 -18.60 -0.49
N ASP A 5 -0.71 -19.45 -1.52
CA ASP A 5 -0.46 -18.99 -2.88
C ASP A 5 -1.73 -18.34 -3.46
N THR A 6 -1.87 -17.03 -3.19
CA THR A 6 -2.97 -16.22 -3.73
C THR A 6 -2.88 -15.96 -5.23
N TYR A 7 -1.76 -16.30 -5.87
CA TYR A 7 -1.60 -16.17 -7.30
C TYR A 7 -2.15 -17.42 -8.02
N ALA A 8 -1.78 -18.61 -7.54
CA ALA A 8 -2.22 -19.88 -8.12
C ALA A 8 -3.66 -20.27 -7.72
N ASN A 9 -4.17 -19.76 -6.59
CA ASN A 9 -5.49 -20.12 -6.08
C ASN A 9 -6.39 -18.89 -5.82
N PRO A 10 -7.22 -18.49 -6.81
CA PRO A 10 -8.16 -17.37 -6.66
C PRO A 10 -9.17 -17.54 -5.53
N GLN A 11 -9.58 -18.78 -5.22
CA GLN A 11 -10.53 -19.04 -4.14
C GLN A 11 -9.88 -18.78 -2.78
N ALA A 12 -8.67 -19.27 -2.56
CA ALA A 12 -7.92 -19.00 -1.32
C ALA A 12 -7.69 -17.49 -1.12
N ARG A 13 -7.42 -16.75 -2.19
CA ARG A 13 -7.32 -15.28 -2.14
C ARG A 13 -8.64 -14.63 -1.72
N LYS A 14 -9.78 -15.11 -2.25
CA LYS A 14 -11.10 -14.60 -1.89
C LYS A 14 -11.42 -14.88 -0.43
N ASP A 15 -11.15 -16.09 0.04
CA ASP A 15 -11.42 -16.51 1.42
C ASP A 15 -10.61 -15.68 2.42
N VAL A 16 -9.31 -15.49 2.15
CA VAL A 16 -8.46 -14.59 2.95
C VAL A 16 -8.89 -13.13 2.85
N GLY A 17 -9.30 -12.68 1.65
CA GLY A 17 -9.80 -11.34 1.43
C GLY A 17 -11.01 -11.01 2.31
N ASN A 18 -12.01 -11.90 2.34
CA ASN A 18 -13.20 -11.75 3.17
C ASN A 18 -12.85 -11.69 4.67
N MET A 19 -11.87 -12.48 5.10
CA MET A 19 -11.41 -12.48 6.49
C MET A 19 -10.70 -11.17 6.85
N PHE A 20 -9.86 -10.63 5.96
CA PHE A 20 -9.15 -9.38 6.22
C PHE A 20 -10.06 -8.14 6.16
N GLU A 21 -11.08 -8.15 5.30
CA GLU A 21 -12.00 -7.01 5.12
C GLU A 21 -12.69 -6.58 6.42
N THR A 22 -12.95 -7.53 7.32
CA THR A 22 -13.64 -7.28 8.59
C THR A 22 -12.68 -7.02 9.76
N ASN A 23 -11.36 -7.12 9.54
CA ASN A 23 -10.36 -6.99 10.58
C ASN A 23 -9.47 -5.76 10.33
N PRO A 24 -9.62 -4.68 11.13
CA PRO A 24 -8.84 -3.45 10.99
C PRO A 24 -7.31 -3.67 10.94
N ASN A 25 -6.80 -4.64 11.72
CA ASN A 25 -5.36 -4.90 11.82
C ASN A 25 -4.80 -5.56 10.54
N LEU A 26 -5.67 -6.11 9.68
CA LEU A 26 -5.30 -6.80 8.44
C LEU A 26 -5.67 -6.01 7.17
N LEU A 27 -6.26 -4.81 7.31
CA LEU A 27 -6.71 -4.01 6.16
C LEU A 27 -5.58 -3.61 5.21
N VAL A 28 -4.37 -3.39 5.72
CA VAL A 28 -3.19 -3.10 4.87
C VAL A 28 -2.85 -4.30 3.98
N LEU A 29 -2.98 -5.51 4.51
CA LEU A 29 -2.79 -6.73 3.72
C LEU A 29 -3.92 -6.89 2.70
N TYR A 30 -5.18 -6.62 3.11
CA TYR A 30 -6.34 -6.64 2.20
C TYR A 30 -6.14 -5.71 0.99
N GLY A 31 -5.71 -4.47 1.22
CA GLY A 31 -5.41 -3.52 0.15
C GLY A 31 -4.35 -4.03 -0.83
N ALA A 32 -3.30 -4.66 -0.32
CA ALA A 32 -2.21 -5.22 -1.13
C ALA A 32 -2.63 -6.47 -1.93
N LEU A 33 -3.67 -7.18 -1.51
CA LEU A 33 -4.29 -8.27 -2.27
C LEU A 33 -5.22 -7.79 -3.38
N CYS A 34 -5.43 -6.50 -3.62
CA CYS A 34 -6.26 -6.05 -4.73
C CYS A 34 -5.59 -6.35 -6.09
N PRO A 35 -6.24 -7.03 -7.05
CA PRO A 35 -5.60 -7.41 -8.31
C PRO A 35 -5.14 -6.19 -9.13
N VAL A 36 -3.98 -6.32 -9.77
CA VAL A 36 -3.40 -5.29 -10.63
C VAL A 36 -3.05 -5.88 -11.99
N ARG A 37 -3.06 -5.05 -13.04
CA ARG A 37 -2.87 -5.51 -14.43
C ARG A 37 -1.40 -5.70 -14.84
N TYR A 38 -0.44 -5.33 -13.99
CA TYR A 38 0.99 -5.47 -14.28
C TYR A 38 1.60 -6.64 -13.49
N GLN A 39 2.75 -7.12 -13.97
CA GLN A 39 3.44 -8.27 -13.39
C GLN A 39 3.97 -7.95 -11.99
N ARG A 40 3.34 -8.56 -10.98
CA ARG A 40 3.83 -8.63 -9.60
C ARG A 40 3.54 -10.01 -9.03
N GLU A 41 4.39 -10.44 -8.12
CA GLU A 41 4.24 -11.68 -7.38
C GLU A 41 3.89 -11.34 -5.93
N VAL A 42 2.67 -11.67 -5.52
CA VAL A 42 2.20 -11.47 -4.15
C VAL A 42 1.95 -12.84 -3.53
N ARG A 43 2.64 -13.12 -2.41
CA ARG A 43 2.48 -14.34 -1.64
C ARG A 43 2.15 -14.00 -0.20
N LEU A 44 1.25 -14.78 0.39
CA LEU A 44 0.87 -14.66 1.80
C LEU A 44 1.41 -15.83 2.60
N TYR A 45 1.81 -15.52 3.82
CA TYR A 45 2.30 -16.48 4.80
C TYR A 45 1.61 -16.23 6.12
N ALA A 46 1.24 -17.29 6.82
CA ALA A 46 0.47 -17.21 8.05
C ALA A 46 1.02 -18.17 9.10
N TYR A 47 1.01 -17.74 10.36
CA TYR A 47 1.46 -18.54 11.50
C TYR A 47 0.66 -18.22 12.78
N PRO A 48 0.28 -19.22 13.59
CA PRO A 48 0.31 -20.66 13.32
C PRO A 48 -0.54 -21.07 12.10
N SER A 49 -0.39 -22.29 11.58
CA SER A 49 -1.13 -22.73 10.38
C SER A 49 -2.62 -22.97 10.62
N GLU A 50 -2.99 -23.43 11.81
CA GLU A 50 -4.38 -23.80 12.13
C GLU A 50 -5.22 -22.59 12.54
N SER A 51 -4.64 -21.67 13.31
CA SER A 51 -5.27 -20.44 13.77
C SER A 51 -4.27 -19.28 13.64
N PRO A 52 -4.12 -18.69 12.44
CA PRO A 52 -3.08 -17.72 12.22
C PRO A 52 -3.25 -16.44 13.05
N THR A 53 -2.18 -16.07 13.74
CA THR A 53 -2.08 -14.82 14.49
C THR A 53 -1.21 -13.81 13.75
N TYR A 54 -0.14 -14.27 13.11
CA TYR A 54 0.79 -13.43 12.37
C TYR A 54 0.72 -13.70 10.88
N TRP A 55 0.68 -12.62 10.13
CA TRP A 55 0.54 -12.62 8.69
C TRP A 55 1.70 -11.86 8.06
N PHE A 56 2.27 -12.42 7.00
CA PHE A 56 3.30 -11.78 6.20
C PHE A 56 2.86 -11.79 4.74
N LEU A 57 2.85 -10.62 4.11
CA LEU A 57 2.68 -10.48 2.67
C LEU A 57 4.03 -10.13 2.06
N LEU A 58 4.52 -10.97 1.16
CA LEU A 58 5.69 -10.69 0.35
C LEU A 58 5.22 -10.24 -1.04
N ASN A 59 5.59 -9.02 -1.41
CA ASN A 59 5.36 -8.46 -2.74
C ASN A 59 6.71 -8.31 -3.47
N ARG A 60 6.85 -9.04 -4.58
CA ARG A 60 7.99 -8.97 -5.47
C ARG A 60 7.58 -8.39 -6.82
N GLN A 61 8.36 -7.41 -7.27
CA GLN A 61 8.19 -6.80 -8.58
C GLN A 61 9.56 -6.69 -9.26
N LYS A 62 9.60 -6.94 -10.57
CA LYS A 62 10.85 -6.87 -11.33
C LYS A 62 11.44 -5.46 -11.26
N GLY A 63 12.70 -5.37 -10.83
CA GLY A 63 13.45 -4.11 -10.72
C GLY A 63 13.14 -3.29 -9.47
N TRP A 64 12.56 -3.91 -8.45
CA TRP A 64 12.19 -3.28 -7.19
C TRP A 64 12.71 -4.06 -6.00
N THR A 65 12.98 -3.32 -4.92
CA THR A 65 13.20 -3.89 -3.60
C THR A 65 11.94 -4.65 -3.17
N PRO A 66 12.06 -5.94 -2.80
CA PRO A 66 10.93 -6.68 -2.27
C PRO A 66 10.36 -6.01 -1.03
N MET A 67 9.03 -5.97 -0.93
CA MET A 67 8.33 -5.42 0.22
C MET A 67 7.69 -6.54 1.02
N VAL A 68 7.91 -6.52 2.33
CA VAL A 68 7.24 -7.38 3.31
C VAL A 68 6.32 -6.54 4.18
N ILE A 69 5.04 -6.89 4.22
CA ILE A 69 4.10 -6.32 5.19
C ILE A 69 3.81 -7.37 6.25
N ALA A 70 4.13 -7.07 7.50
CA ALA A 70 3.80 -7.94 8.63
C ALA A 70 2.62 -7.34 9.40
N ALA A 71 1.63 -8.16 9.72
CA ALA A 71 0.48 -7.78 10.50
C ALA A 71 0.11 -8.87 11.51
N GLN A 72 -0.64 -8.48 12.54
CA GLN A 72 -1.15 -9.40 13.54
C GLN A 72 -2.67 -9.38 13.58
N GLN A 73 -3.26 -10.52 13.94
CA GLN A 73 -4.67 -10.69 14.17
C GLN A 73 -4.93 -10.70 15.69
N GLY A 74 -5.81 -9.81 16.15
CA GLY A 74 -6.13 -9.61 17.56
C GLY A 74 -5.20 -8.60 18.25
N ASP A 75 -5.44 -8.39 19.55
CA ASP A 75 -4.83 -7.31 20.32
C ASP A 75 -3.72 -7.77 21.29
N SER A 76 -3.50 -9.09 21.37
CA SER A 76 -2.51 -9.67 22.29
C SER A 76 -1.22 -10.00 21.55
N TYR A 77 -0.27 -9.07 21.59
CA TYR A 77 1.06 -9.28 21.03
C TYR A 77 1.90 -10.27 21.87
N ASP A 78 2.39 -11.33 21.24
CA ASP A 78 3.40 -12.24 21.80
C ASP A 78 4.68 -12.22 20.96
N ALA A 79 5.71 -11.55 21.49
CA ALA A 79 7.02 -11.44 20.85
C ALA A 79 7.65 -12.81 20.54
N THR A 80 7.43 -13.82 21.38
CA THR A 80 8.03 -15.15 21.19
C THR A 80 7.46 -15.83 19.96
N THR A 81 6.13 -15.85 19.85
CA THR A 81 5.42 -16.41 18.68
C THR A 81 5.72 -15.58 17.43
N PHE A 82 5.78 -14.26 17.54
CA PHE A 82 6.13 -13.40 16.40
C PHE A 82 7.53 -13.69 15.85
N LEU A 83 8.56 -13.77 16.71
CA LEU A 83 9.93 -14.04 16.29
C LEU A 83 10.07 -15.44 15.68
N LEU A 84 9.37 -16.43 16.23
CA LEU A 84 9.29 -17.76 15.63
C LEU A 84 8.66 -17.71 14.23
N ALA A 85 7.55 -16.99 14.07
CA ALA A 85 6.90 -16.81 12.79
C ALA A 85 7.80 -16.11 11.76
N LEU A 86 8.50 -15.04 12.18
CA LEU A 86 9.44 -14.29 11.35
C LEU A 86 10.62 -15.16 10.89
N LYS A 87 11.17 -15.98 11.77
CA LYS A 87 12.24 -16.93 11.43
C LYS A 87 11.78 -17.93 10.37
N LEU A 88 10.62 -18.56 10.59
CA LEU A 88 10.03 -19.51 9.63
C LEU A 88 9.75 -18.82 8.29
N PHE A 89 9.30 -17.56 8.32
CA PHE A 89 9.09 -16.74 7.11
C PHE A 89 10.37 -16.58 6.29
N PHE A 90 11.49 -16.24 6.91
CA PHE A 90 12.76 -16.11 6.20
C PHE A 90 13.32 -17.45 5.72
N GLU A 91 13.11 -18.53 6.48
CA GLU A 91 13.50 -19.88 6.08
C GLU A 91 12.76 -20.31 4.81
N GLU A 92 11.44 -20.11 4.75
CA GLU A 92 10.59 -20.48 3.61
C GLU A 92 10.85 -19.61 2.37
N THR A 93 10.99 -18.30 2.56
CA THR A 93 11.13 -17.35 1.44
C THR A 93 12.55 -17.25 0.89
N HIS A 94 13.53 -17.69 1.69
CA HIS A 94 14.95 -17.48 1.46
C HIS A 94 15.32 -16.00 1.20
N LEU A 95 14.51 -15.06 1.70
CA LEU A 95 14.63 -13.64 1.37
C LEU A 95 16.01 -13.07 1.75
N LEU A 96 16.50 -13.43 2.94
CA LEU A 96 17.81 -12.99 3.45
C LEU A 96 19.02 -13.56 2.69
N LYS A 97 18.81 -14.60 1.86
CA LYS A 97 19.88 -15.19 1.03
C LYS A 97 19.91 -14.59 -0.37
N ASN A 98 18.76 -14.16 -0.88
CA ASN A 98 18.57 -13.81 -2.28
C ASN A 98 18.50 -12.30 -2.52
N GLU A 99 18.18 -11.52 -1.48
CA GLU A 99 17.96 -10.09 -1.60
C GLU A 99 19.02 -9.33 -0.79
N ILE A 100 19.49 -8.21 -1.37
CA ILE A 100 20.43 -7.29 -0.71
C ILE A 100 19.70 -6.23 0.12
N ASP A 101 18.50 -5.86 -0.31
CA ASP A 101 17.65 -4.85 0.32
C ASP A 101 16.23 -5.40 0.43
N ILE A 102 15.55 -5.09 1.54
CA ILE A 102 14.16 -5.49 1.80
C ILE A 102 13.46 -4.32 2.48
N GLU A 103 12.29 -3.95 1.99
CA GLU A 103 11.43 -2.97 2.64
C GLU A 103 10.43 -3.67 3.56
N PHE A 104 10.26 -3.15 4.78
CA PHE A 104 9.31 -3.68 5.76
C PHE A 104 8.26 -2.63 6.13
N GLY A 105 7.00 -3.05 6.20
CA GLY A 105 5.90 -2.31 6.81
C GLY A 105 5.23 -3.15 7.89
N ALA A 106 5.14 -2.66 9.12
CA ALA A 106 4.43 -3.31 10.22
C ALA A 106 4.09 -2.29 11.31
N GLU A 107 3.33 -2.71 12.31
CA GLU A 107 3.13 -1.92 13.53
C GLU A 107 4.47 -1.66 14.25
N SER A 108 4.57 -0.53 14.96
CA SER A 108 5.81 -0.03 15.56
C SER A 108 6.55 -1.06 16.42
N HIS A 109 5.83 -1.86 17.22
CA HIS A 109 6.42 -2.88 18.07
C HIS A 109 6.92 -4.09 17.27
N MET A 110 6.20 -4.53 16.24
CA MET A 110 6.67 -5.58 15.33
C MET A 110 7.90 -5.11 14.54
N MET A 111 7.91 -3.86 14.07
CA MET A 111 9.06 -3.26 13.40
C MET A 111 10.31 -3.22 14.30
N HIS A 112 10.14 -2.97 15.60
CA HIS A 112 11.23 -3.03 16.56
C HIS A 112 11.86 -4.43 16.62
N GLU A 113 11.03 -5.47 16.77
CA GLU A 113 11.52 -6.85 16.80
C GLU A 113 12.13 -7.31 15.47
N ILE A 114 11.57 -6.90 14.33
CA ILE A 114 12.16 -7.17 13.00
C ILE A 114 13.56 -6.56 12.92
N ALA A 115 13.70 -5.27 13.25
CA ALA A 115 14.98 -4.58 13.17
C ALA A 115 16.02 -5.22 14.11
N LYS A 116 15.62 -5.53 15.34
CA LYS A 116 16.46 -6.23 16.33
C LYS A 116 16.91 -7.59 15.81
N TYR A 117 15.97 -8.42 15.34
CA TYR A 117 16.26 -9.73 14.79
C TYR A 117 17.26 -9.67 13.63
N LEU A 118 17.07 -8.73 12.70
CA LEU A 118 17.96 -8.59 11.54
C LEU A 118 19.37 -8.16 11.95
N VAL A 119 19.52 -7.22 12.89
CA VAL A 119 20.84 -6.79 13.37
C VAL A 119 21.57 -7.89 14.15
N GLU A 120 20.84 -8.68 14.95
CA GLU A 120 21.43 -9.73 15.78
C GLU A 120 21.72 -11.02 15.00
N SER A 121 20.86 -11.37 14.04
CA SER A 121 20.89 -12.67 13.34
C SER A 121 21.56 -12.59 11.96
N THR A 122 21.82 -11.38 11.45
CA THR A 122 22.38 -11.16 10.12
C THR A 122 23.41 -10.04 10.13
N ASN A 123 24.21 -9.91 9.07
CA ASN A 123 25.10 -8.76 8.87
C ASN A 123 24.37 -7.57 8.20
N LEU A 124 23.04 -7.59 8.12
CA LEU A 124 22.26 -6.50 7.54
C LEU A 124 22.15 -5.33 8.52
N GLN A 125 22.09 -4.12 7.98
CA GLN A 125 21.86 -2.92 8.76
C GLN A 125 20.40 -2.48 8.64
N ALA A 126 19.82 -2.00 9.74
CA ALA A 126 18.52 -1.36 9.69
C ALA A 126 18.60 -0.06 8.89
N GLY A 127 17.71 0.08 7.90
CA GLY A 127 17.58 1.30 7.11
C GLY A 127 16.88 2.44 7.86
N LEU A 128 16.51 3.49 7.13
CA LEU A 128 15.76 4.62 7.67
C LEU A 128 14.34 4.19 8.06
N ARG A 129 14.01 4.33 9.35
CA ARG A 129 12.64 4.17 9.85
C ARG A 129 11.80 5.39 9.50
N ARG A 130 10.60 5.16 8.95
CA ARG A 130 9.58 6.19 8.72
C ARG A 130 8.29 5.77 9.40
N GLU A 131 7.70 6.69 10.16
CA GLU A 131 6.45 6.45 10.85
C GLU A 131 5.30 6.96 9.99
N HIS A 132 4.29 6.12 9.82
CA HIS A 132 3.10 6.40 9.05
C HIS A 132 1.87 6.14 9.91
N TYR A 133 0.92 7.07 9.86
CA TYR A 133 -0.39 6.87 10.46
C TYR A 133 -1.31 6.30 9.39
N VAL A 134 -1.79 5.08 9.63
CA VAL A 134 -2.76 4.44 8.74
C VAL A 134 -4.15 4.85 9.19
N PHE A 135 -4.93 5.37 8.26
CA PHE A 135 -6.36 5.62 8.43
C PHE A 135 -7.15 4.66 7.55
N TYR A 136 -8.35 4.30 8.00
CA TYR A 136 -9.31 3.51 7.23
C TYR A 136 -10.71 4.06 7.43
N MET A 137 -11.61 3.72 6.51
CA MET A 137 -13.02 4.06 6.62
C MET A 137 -13.81 2.82 7.03
N THR A 138 -14.69 2.97 8.02
CA THR A 138 -15.72 1.98 8.33
C THR A 138 -16.74 1.88 7.18
N PRO A 139 -17.53 0.80 7.08
CA PRO A 139 -18.60 0.70 6.08
C PRO A 139 -19.54 1.91 6.03
N ASP A 140 -19.93 2.45 7.19
CA ASP A 140 -20.78 3.65 7.27
C ASP A 140 -20.06 4.90 6.77
N GLN A 141 -18.77 5.07 7.09
CA GLN A 141 -17.96 6.17 6.57
C GLN A 141 -17.81 6.08 5.06
N MET A 142 -17.58 4.88 4.51
CA MET A 142 -17.53 4.63 3.07
C MET A 142 -18.86 4.98 2.39
N GLN A 143 -19.98 4.58 2.97
CA GLN A 143 -21.31 4.91 2.44
C GLN A 143 -21.58 6.43 2.46
N ASN A 144 -21.13 7.13 3.49
CA ASN A 144 -21.25 8.58 3.58
C ASN A 144 -20.33 9.29 2.59
N ALA A 145 -19.09 8.82 2.43
CA ALA A 145 -18.13 9.34 1.47
C ALA A 145 -18.65 9.21 0.01
N GLN A 146 -19.34 8.12 -0.33
CA GLN A 146 -20.00 7.97 -1.65
C GLN A 146 -21.08 9.01 -1.94
N LYS A 147 -21.68 9.63 -0.92
CA LYS A 147 -22.73 10.65 -1.07
C LYS A 147 -22.17 12.07 -1.16
N VAL A 148 -20.86 12.26 -0.90
CA VAL A 148 -20.23 13.57 -0.95
C VAL A 148 -20.16 14.04 -2.41
N GLU A 149 -20.77 15.19 -2.68
CA GLU A 149 -20.65 15.85 -3.99
C GLU A 149 -19.29 16.55 -4.08
N CYS A 150 -18.46 16.07 -5.00
CA CYS A 150 -17.14 16.62 -5.26
C CYS A 150 -17.25 17.73 -6.31
N ALA A 151 -17.20 19.00 -5.87
CA ALA A 151 -17.14 20.16 -6.73
C ALA A 151 -15.78 20.87 -6.63
N VAL A 152 -15.39 21.58 -7.69
CA VAL A 152 -14.18 22.42 -7.72
C VAL A 152 -14.54 23.86 -8.07
N PRO A 153 -13.77 24.86 -7.59
CA PRO A 153 -14.00 26.26 -7.93
C PRO A 153 -13.88 26.55 -9.43
N TYR A 154 -14.41 27.70 -9.87
CA TYR A 154 -14.25 28.18 -11.23
C TYR A 154 -12.77 28.23 -11.66
N GLY A 155 -12.48 27.78 -12.89
CA GLY A 155 -11.13 27.71 -13.44
C GLY A 155 -10.40 26.40 -13.17
N TYR A 156 -11.07 25.44 -12.54
CA TYR A 156 -10.58 24.08 -12.36
C TYR A 156 -11.55 23.05 -12.90
N GLU A 157 -11.03 21.86 -13.21
CA GLU A 157 -11.80 20.70 -13.62
C GLU A 157 -11.28 19.42 -12.97
N ILE A 158 -12.20 18.50 -12.66
CA ILE A 158 -11.88 17.15 -12.20
C ILE A 158 -11.49 16.31 -13.41
N SER A 159 -10.41 15.55 -13.31
CA SER A 159 -9.89 14.72 -14.39
C SER A 159 -9.19 13.45 -13.85
N ASP A 160 -8.68 12.65 -14.77
CA ASP A 160 -7.84 11.48 -14.51
C ASP A 160 -6.39 11.79 -14.89
N LEU A 161 -5.44 11.11 -14.24
CA LEU A 161 -4.06 11.12 -14.69
C LEU A 161 -3.93 10.23 -15.93
N THR A 162 -3.11 10.68 -16.86
CA THR A 162 -2.67 9.88 -18.00
C THR A 162 -1.18 9.61 -17.91
N THR A 163 -0.67 8.69 -18.73
CA THR A 163 0.76 8.38 -18.78
C THR A 163 1.62 9.58 -19.18
N ASP A 164 1.02 10.59 -19.83
CA ASP A 164 1.70 11.82 -20.25
C ASP A 164 1.96 12.77 -19.07
N ASP A 165 1.22 12.62 -17.97
CA ASP A 165 1.45 13.39 -16.74
C ASP A 165 2.59 12.81 -15.89
N ALA A 166 3.00 11.56 -16.15
CA ALA A 166 3.86 10.77 -15.27
C ALA A 166 5.18 11.47 -14.92
N GLU A 167 5.89 12.02 -15.91
CA GLU A 167 7.20 12.65 -15.69
C GLU A 167 7.09 13.90 -14.81
N LYS A 168 6.10 14.76 -15.10
CA LYS A 168 5.90 16.02 -14.35
C LYS A 168 5.52 15.76 -12.90
N ILE A 169 4.69 14.75 -12.67
CA ILE A 169 4.24 14.38 -11.33
C ILE A 169 5.33 13.66 -10.56
N HIS A 170 6.07 12.76 -11.23
CA HIS A 170 7.17 12.01 -10.61
C HIS A 170 8.25 12.93 -10.04
N VAL A 171 8.57 14.03 -10.75
CA VAL A 171 9.50 15.07 -10.25
C VAL A 171 9.04 15.71 -8.94
N ALA A 172 7.73 15.81 -8.72
CA ALA A 172 7.16 16.38 -7.50
C ALA A 172 6.86 15.34 -6.40
N SER A 173 6.99 14.05 -6.71
CA SER A 173 6.71 12.96 -5.78
C SER A 173 7.90 12.73 -4.84
N GLU A 174 7.61 12.38 -3.59
CA GLU A 174 8.62 11.90 -2.63
C GLU A 174 8.98 10.42 -2.85
N SER A 175 8.25 9.74 -3.75
CA SER A 175 8.48 8.35 -4.12
C SER A 175 9.84 8.22 -4.80
N LYS A 176 10.64 7.27 -4.32
CA LYS A 176 11.91 6.89 -4.97
C LYS A 176 11.70 5.89 -6.09
N GLU A 177 10.45 5.66 -6.51
CA GLU A 177 10.14 4.68 -7.53
C GLU A 177 10.72 5.06 -8.89
N PRO A 178 11.13 4.09 -9.71
CA PRO A 178 11.49 4.37 -11.10
C PRO A 178 10.29 4.90 -11.89
N LEU A 179 10.52 5.92 -12.74
CA LEU A 179 9.49 6.58 -13.55
C LEU A 179 8.60 5.59 -14.34
N GLU A 180 9.18 4.54 -14.92
CA GLU A 180 8.41 3.53 -15.67
C GLU A 180 7.40 2.79 -14.79
N THR A 181 7.68 2.63 -13.50
CA THR A 181 6.72 2.03 -12.58
C THR A 181 5.66 3.04 -12.16
N PHE A 182 6.05 4.29 -11.92
CA PHE A 182 5.12 5.40 -11.70
C PHE A 182 4.10 5.47 -12.85
N ARG A 183 4.58 5.37 -14.10
CA ARG A 183 3.75 5.36 -15.31
C ARG A 183 2.80 4.14 -15.35
N LYS A 184 3.30 2.93 -15.04
CA LYS A 184 2.46 1.72 -14.95
C LYS A 184 1.39 1.84 -13.87
N ARG A 185 1.71 2.50 -12.76
CA ARG A 185 0.79 2.77 -11.66
C ARG A 185 -0.35 3.67 -12.11
N ILE A 186 -0.05 4.80 -12.75
CA ILE A 186 -1.06 5.68 -13.38
C ILE A 186 -1.94 4.89 -14.38
N GLN A 187 -1.32 4.05 -15.21
CA GLN A 187 -2.04 3.30 -16.24
C GLN A 187 -2.95 2.21 -15.67
N SER A 188 -2.55 1.58 -14.56
CA SER A 188 -3.16 0.33 -14.09
C SER A 188 -4.03 0.48 -12.85
N LEU A 189 -3.84 1.54 -12.06
CA LEU A 189 -4.54 1.76 -10.81
C LEU A 189 -5.37 3.04 -10.86
N PRO A 190 -6.47 3.12 -10.10
CA PRO A 190 -7.22 4.36 -9.93
C PRO A 190 -6.30 5.50 -9.50
N SER A 191 -6.52 6.64 -10.11
CA SER A 191 -5.92 7.92 -9.73
C SER A 191 -6.97 9.00 -9.85
N SER A 192 -6.68 10.19 -9.35
CA SER A 192 -7.50 11.35 -9.63
C SER A 192 -6.63 12.59 -9.69
N CYS A 193 -7.06 13.57 -10.48
CA CYS A 193 -6.41 14.86 -10.50
C CYS A 193 -7.42 15.99 -10.70
N ILE A 194 -6.95 17.20 -10.39
CA ILE A 194 -7.61 18.46 -10.71
C ILE A 194 -6.69 19.23 -11.62
N ARG A 195 -7.22 19.69 -12.75
CA ARG A 195 -6.51 20.51 -13.73
C ARG A 195 -6.98 21.95 -13.67
N GLN A 196 -6.10 22.88 -14.01
CA GLN A 196 -6.49 24.26 -14.28
C GLN A 196 -7.04 24.35 -15.72
N THR A 197 -8.27 24.81 -15.89
CA THR A 197 -8.97 24.80 -17.19
C THR A 197 -8.23 25.60 -18.27
N SER A 198 -7.56 26.70 -17.91
CA SER A 198 -6.86 27.57 -18.88
C SER A 198 -5.56 26.99 -19.44
N SER A 199 -4.93 26.05 -18.73
CA SER A 199 -3.60 25.51 -19.08
C SER A 199 -3.58 23.99 -19.19
N SER A 200 -4.65 23.32 -18.79
CA SER A 200 -4.77 21.86 -18.65
C SER A 200 -3.70 21.22 -17.74
N ARG A 201 -2.97 22.03 -16.97
CA ARG A 201 -1.92 21.58 -16.05
C ARG A 201 -2.54 20.91 -14.84
N VAL A 202 -1.97 19.77 -14.41
CA VAL A 202 -2.30 19.12 -13.14
C VAL A 202 -1.88 20.02 -11.98
N ILE A 203 -2.85 20.39 -11.15
CA ILE A 203 -2.67 21.27 -9.98
C ILE A 203 -2.75 20.48 -8.68
N SER A 204 -3.63 19.48 -8.61
CA SER A 204 -3.74 18.57 -7.49
C SER A 204 -3.88 17.16 -8.00
N HIS A 205 -3.27 16.18 -7.33
CA HIS A 205 -3.42 14.77 -7.69
C HIS A 205 -3.27 13.87 -6.47
N GLU A 206 -3.72 12.64 -6.63
CA GLU A 206 -3.46 11.54 -5.71
C GLU A 206 -3.50 10.21 -6.46
N LEU A 207 -2.67 9.26 -6.02
CA LEU A 207 -2.53 7.95 -6.64
C LEU A 207 -2.88 6.85 -5.66
N ARG A 208 -3.31 5.71 -6.18
CA ARG A 208 -3.34 4.46 -5.42
C ARG A 208 -1.98 3.77 -5.50
N SER A 209 -1.46 3.33 -4.36
CA SER A 209 -0.27 2.48 -4.27
C SER A 209 -0.57 1.04 -4.67
N HIS A 210 0.48 0.26 -4.92
CA HIS A 210 0.36 -1.19 -5.15
C HIS A 210 -0.12 -1.95 -3.91
N CYS A 211 0.03 -1.37 -2.72
CA CYS A 211 -0.50 -1.91 -1.46
C CYS A 211 -1.95 -1.49 -1.18
N GLY A 212 -2.61 -0.85 -2.14
CA GLY A 212 -4.01 -0.45 -2.04
C GLY A 212 -4.27 0.84 -1.27
N ALA A 213 -3.27 1.38 -0.56
CA ALA A 213 -3.34 2.68 0.10
C ALA A 213 -3.39 3.84 -0.90
N MET A 214 -4.02 4.95 -0.50
CA MET A 214 -3.95 6.23 -1.21
C MET A 214 -2.66 6.95 -0.80
N VAL A 215 -1.89 7.41 -1.78
CA VAL A 215 -0.53 7.94 -1.63
C VAL A 215 -0.26 9.04 -2.65
N ASP A 216 0.88 9.72 -2.49
CA ASP A 216 1.33 10.76 -3.42
C ASP A 216 0.29 11.88 -3.60
N GLN A 217 -0.44 12.22 -2.53
CA GLN A 217 -1.30 13.39 -2.52
C GLN A 217 -0.42 14.64 -2.61
N TYR A 218 -0.67 15.47 -3.62
CA TYR A 218 0.06 16.72 -3.77
C TYR A 218 -0.82 17.79 -4.39
N THR A 219 -0.74 19.00 -3.84
CA THR A 219 -1.29 20.23 -4.43
C THR A 219 -0.17 21.25 -4.61
N VAL A 220 -0.07 21.80 -5.82
CA VAL A 220 0.86 22.87 -6.18
C VAL A 220 0.72 24.06 -5.20
N PRO A 221 1.81 24.59 -4.60
CA PRO A 221 1.76 25.55 -3.52
C PRO A 221 0.85 26.77 -3.75
N GLU A 222 0.89 27.34 -4.95
CA GLU A 222 0.12 28.52 -5.34
C GLU A 222 -1.40 28.27 -5.38
N HIS A 223 -1.82 27.00 -5.42
CA HIS A 223 -3.21 26.59 -5.49
C HIS A 223 -3.74 25.94 -4.20
N ARG A 224 -2.94 25.97 -3.12
CA ARG A 224 -3.35 25.43 -1.80
C ARG A 224 -4.42 26.30 -1.13
N ARG A 225 -5.03 25.75 -0.08
CA ARG A 225 -6.10 26.39 0.73
C ARG A 225 -7.39 26.69 -0.03
N GLN A 226 -7.62 26.00 -1.14
CA GLN A 226 -8.83 26.10 -1.98
C GLN A 226 -9.67 24.80 -1.94
N GLY A 227 -9.37 23.88 -1.03
CA GLY A 227 -10.05 22.58 -0.92
C GLY A 227 -9.63 21.51 -1.95
N LEU A 228 -8.78 21.84 -2.93
CA LEU A 228 -8.43 20.95 -4.04
C LEU A 228 -7.83 19.61 -3.61
N GLY A 229 -6.95 19.61 -2.60
CA GLY A 229 -6.35 18.38 -2.04
C GLY A 229 -7.40 17.44 -1.46
N GLN A 230 -8.33 17.97 -0.68
CA GLN A 230 -9.43 17.19 -0.10
C GLN A 230 -10.40 16.68 -1.18
N THR A 231 -10.69 17.50 -2.19
CA THR A 231 -11.56 17.10 -3.29
C THR A 231 -10.95 15.94 -4.08
N VAL A 232 -9.66 16.01 -4.42
CA VAL A 232 -8.98 14.93 -5.17
C VAL A 232 -8.92 13.64 -4.35
N GLU A 233 -8.66 13.75 -3.05
CA GLU A 233 -8.66 12.62 -2.12
C GLU A 233 -10.03 11.93 -2.06
N MET A 234 -11.10 12.70 -1.88
CA MET A 234 -12.46 12.17 -1.85
C MET A 234 -12.85 11.50 -3.18
N ILE A 235 -12.46 12.08 -4.31
CA ILE A 235 -12.71 11.49 -5.64
C ILE A 235 -11.98 10.15 -5.78
N LEU A 236 -10.71 10.07 -5.40
CA LEU A 236 -9.97 8.81 -5.45
C LEU A 236 -10.58 7.76 -4.52
N ALA A 237 -10.94 8.14 -3.29
CA ALA A 237 -11.61 7.27 -2.35
C ALA A 237 -12.92 6.71 -2.96
N GLN A 238 -13.75 7.57 -3.57
CA GLN A 238 -14.97 7.17 -4.25
C GLN A 238 -14.73 6.20 -5.41
N LYS A 239 -13.63 6.36 -6.17
CA LYS A 239 -13.25 5.42 -7.24
C LYS A 239 -12.78 4.08 -6.71
N ILE A 240 -12.08 4.04 -5.59
CA ILE A 240 -11.56 2.79 -4.99
C ILE A 240 -12.69 1.95 -4.40
N MET A 241 -13.73 2.59 -3.86
CA MET A 241 -14.89 1.94 -3.25
C MET A 241 -15.92 1.37 -4.26
N ARG A 242 -15.78 1.66 -5.56
CA ARG A 242 -16.68 1.19 -6.63
C ARG A 242 -16.18 -0.11 -7.25
#